data_AF-A0A2E0HMT3-F1
#
_entry.id   AF-A0A2E0HMT3-F1
#
_cell.length_a   1.000
_cell.length_b   1.000
_cell.length_c   1.000
_cell.angle_alpha   90.00
_cell.angle_beta   90.00
_cell.angle_gamma   90.00
#
_symmetry.space_group_name_H-M   'P 1'
#
loop_
_entity.id
_entity.type
_entity.pdbx_description
1 polymer ?
#
loop_
_entity_poly.entity_id
_entity_poly.type
_entity_poly.pdbx_seq_one_letter_code
_entity_poly.pdbx_strand_id
1 'polypeptide(L)'
;MKIEDAFPRGTIQRFATAGGFNTLVFWVSWEIFRVTPVIDYVGETFVWTLSWILSSTIAHFVHRWFTFDGRRDIKQTLLRAISVYSFGLVASTLSYDSLLIISELPIRLIFLINMCIWGIFTWAAMRWFVFGYTDEEE
;
A
#
# COMPACT_ATOMS: atom_id res chain seq x y z
N MET A 1 16.67 13.04 -22.36
CA MET A 1 16.39 12.93 -20.91
C MET A 1 15.70 11.59 -20.69
N LYS A 2 16.40 10.62 -20.09
CA LYS A 2 15.79 9.32 -19.83
C LYS A 2 14.79 9.50 -18.69
N ILE A 3 13.68 8.77 -18.71
CA ILE A 3 12.63 8.84 -17.67
C ILE A 3 13.21 8.54 -16.27
N GLU A 4 14.33 7.82 -16.24
CA GLU A 4 15.13 7.51 -15.05
C GLU A 4 15.74 8.75 -14.38
N ASP A 5 16.14 9.78 -15.15
CA ASP A 5 16.76 11.01 -14.62
C ASP A 5 15.71 11.97 -14.04
N ALA A 6 14.45 11.89 -14.51
CA ALA A 6 13.37 12.78 -14.09
C ALA A 6 12.70 12.33 -12.78
N PHE A 7 12.73 11.02 -12.50
CA PHE A 7 12.12 10.43 -11.31
C PHE A 7 13.02 9.32 -10.78
N PRO A 8 13.92 9.58 -9.84
CA PRO A 8 14.77 8.54 -9.25
C PRO A 8 13.94 7.40 -8.63
N ARG A 9 14.52 6.21 -8.60
CA ARG A 9 13.93 5.08 -7.86
C ARG A 9 13.88 5.42 -6.36
N GLY A 10 12.94 4.83 -5.64
CA GLY A 10 12.71 5.08 -4.22
C GLY A 10 11.86 6.32 -3.90
N THR A 11 11.55 7.16 -4.89
CA THR A 11 10.74 8.38 -4.68
C THR A 11 9.28 8.08 -4.31
N ILE A 12 8.71 8.96 -3.47
CA ILE A 12 7.30 8.88 -3.07
C ILE A 12 6.35 9.01 -4.26
N GLN A 13 6.77 9.70 -5.33
CA GLN A 13 5.99 9.83 -6.56
C GLN A 13 5.83 8.49 -7.29
N ARG A 14 6.92 7.74 -7.50
CA ARG A 14 6.85 6.38 -8.06
C ARG A 14 6.03 5.45 -7.16
N PHE A 15 6.14 5.60 -5.84
CA PHE A 15 5.33 4.86 -4.89
C PHE A 15 3.84 5.20 -5.03
N ALA A 16 3.48 6.48 -5.12
CA ALA A 16 2.09 6.91 -5.28
C ALA A 16 1.50 6.46 -6.63
N THR A 17 2.26 6.52 -7.73
CA THR A 17 1.81 6.04 -9.04
C THR A 17 1.57 4.53 -9.04
N ALA A 18 2.52 3.75 -8.49
CA ALA A 18 2.36 2.31 -8.34
C ALA A 18 1.21 1.95 -7.39
N GLY A 19 1.04 2.71 -6.31
CA GLY A 19 -0.08 2.57 -5.38
C GLY A 19 -1.42 2.85 -6.05
N GLY A 20 -1.52 3.90 -6.87
CA GLY A 20 -2.73 4.22 -7.64
C GLY A 20 -3.09 3.13 -8.65
N PHE A 21 -2.11 2.61 -9.38
CA PHE A 21 -2.30 1.45 -10.25
C PHE A 21 -2.78 0.23 -9.46
N ASN A 22 -2.19 -0.02 -8.29
CA ASN A 22 -2.58 -1.13 -7.44
C ASN A 22 -4.02 -1.00 -6.92
N THR A 23 -4.47 0.21 -6.57
CA THR A 23 -5.86 0.46 -6.17
C THR A 23 -6.83 0.14 -7.31
N LEU A 24 -6.46 0.42 -8.57
CA LEU A 24 -7.27 0.01 -9.72
C LEU A 24 -7.33 -1.51 -9.85
N VAL A 25 -6.20 -2.21 -9.66
CA VAL A 25 -6.16 -3.68 -9.67
C VAL A 25 -7.05 -4.26 -8.57
N PHE A 26 -7.00 -3.71 -7.35
CA PHE A 26 -7.91 -4.09 -6.26
C PHE A 26 -9.38 -3.95 -6.69
N TRP A 27 -9.75 -2.78 -7.20
CA TRP A 27 -11.12 -2.49 -7.60
C TRP A 27 -11.62 -3.43 -8.70
N VAL A 28 -10.81 -3.66 -9.76
CA VAL A 28 -11.15 -4.59 -10.84
C VAL A 28 -11.28 -6.02 -10.32
N SER A 29 -10.35 -6.47 -9.48
CA SER A 29 -10.39 -7.82 -8.90
C SER A 29 -11.67 -8.03 -8.08
N TRP A 30 -12.00 -7.06 -7.23
CA TRP A 30 -13.20 -7.08 -6.40
C TRP A 30 -14.46 -7.12 -7.25
N GLU A 31 -14.57 -6.25 -8.26
CA GLU A 31 -15.76 -6.22 -9.12
C GLU A 31 -15.92 -7.51 -9.94
N ILE A 32 -14.81 -8.10 -10.43
CA ILE A 32 -14.84 -9.42 -11.09
C ILE A 32 -15.44 -10.48 -10.15
N PHE A 33 -15.00 -10.54 -8.89
CA PHE A 33 -15.56 -11.51 -7.96
C PHE A 33 -17.03 -11.26 -7.65
N ARG A 34 -17.48 -9.99 -7.59
CA ARG A 34 -18.89 -9.65 -7.34
C ARG A 34 -19.82 -10.00 -8.50
N VAL A 35 -19.36 -9.92 -9.75
CA VAL A 35 -20.18 -10.32 -10.92
C VAL A 35 -20.22 -11.83 -11.14
N THR A 36 -19.45 -12.60 -10.37
CA THR A 36 -19.47 -14.07 -10.42
C THR A 36 -20.39 -14.65 -9.34
N PRO A 37 -20.92 -15.87 -9.52
CA PRO A 37 -21.74 -16.53 -8.51
C PRO A 37 -21.00 -16.81 -7.19
N VAL A 38 -19.67 -16.68 -7.17
CA VAL A 38 -18.83 -16.94 -5.99
C VAL A 38 -19.29 -16.11 -4.79
N ILE A 39 -19.74 -14.87 -5.01
CA ILE A 39 -20.14 -13.97 -3.93
C ILE A 39 -21.31 -14.52 -3.10
N ASP A 40 -22.24 -15.23 -3.72
CA ASP A 40 -23.40 -15.82 -3.03
C ASP A 40 -23.00 -16.96 -2.10
N TYR A 41 -21.84 -17.59 -2.33
CA TYR A 41 -21.32 -18.69 -1.50
C TYR A 41 -20.41 -18.23 -0.37
N VAL A 42 -19.60 -17.19 -0.60
CA VAL A 42 -18.52 -16.79 0.34
C VAL A 42 -18.77 -15.45 1.02
N GLY A 43 -19.70 -14.65 0.51
CA GLY A 43 -20.06 -13.34 1.03
C GLY A 43 -19.07 -12.21 0.69
N GLU A 44 -19.55 -10.97 0.86
CA GLU A 44 -18.84 -9.73 0.51
C GLU A 44 -17.49 -9.59 1.22
N THR A 45 -17.43 -9.89 2.52
CA THR A 45 -16.20 -9.75 3.33
C THR A 45 -15.08 -10.66 2.84
N PHE A 46 -15.41 -11.88 2.40
CA PHE A 46 -14.42 -12.82 1.88
C PHE A 46 -13.89 -12.37 0.52
N VAL A 47 -14.79 -11.95 -0.38
CA VAL A 47 -14.45 -11.39 -1.70
C VAL A 47 -13.57 -10.15 -1.57
N TRP A 48 -13.90 -9.25 -0.64
CA TRP A 48 -13.10 -8.07 -0.31
C TRP A 48 -11.69 -8.46 0.15
N THR A 49 -11.59 -9.38 1.11
CA THR A 49 -10.31 -9.83 1.68
C THR A 49 -9.44 -10.50 0.62
N LEU A 50 -10.02 -11.36 -0.23
CA LEU A 50 -9.31 -12.04 -1.30
C LEU A 50 -8.77 -11.04 -2.33
N SER A 51 -9.58 -10.05 -2.71
CA SER A 51 -9.17 -8.97 -3.62
C SER A 51 -8.04 -8.14 -3.02
N TRP A 52 -8.09 -7.87 -1.72
CA TRP A 52 -7.05 -7.16 -1.00
C TRP A 52 -5.73 -7.93 -0.97
N ILE A 53 -5.77 -9.25 -0.74
CA ILE A 53 -4.59 -10.12 -0.76
C ILE A 53 -3.96 -10.16 -2.17
N LEU A 54 -4.78 -10.33 -3.21
CA LEU A 54 -4.32 -10.38 -4.60
C LEU A 54 -3.67 -9.05 -5.00
N SER A 55 -4.36 -7.94 -4.73
CA SER A 55 -3.83 -6.60 -4.98
C SER A 55 -2.54 -6.36 -4.21
N SER A 56 -2.50 -6.62 -2.90
CA SER A 56 -1.29 -6.43 -2.10
C SER A 56 -0.10 -7.25 -2.62
N THR A 57 -0.35 -8.45 -3.12
CA THR A 57 0.67 -9.30 -3.75
C THR A 57 1.20 -8.68 -5.04
N ILE A 58 0.31 -8.18 -5.91
CA ILE A 58 0.71 -7.50 -7.15
C ILE A 58 1.46 -6.20 -6.82
N ALA A 59 0.98 -5.42 -5.87
CA ALA A 59 1.62 -4.20 -5.37
C ALA A 59 3.07 -4.46 -4.96
N HIS A 60 3.31 -5.57 -4.27
CA HIS A 60 4.65 -5.95 -3.85
C HIS A 60 5.60 -6.11 -5.05
N PHE A 61 5.17 -6.84 -6.09
CA PHE A 61 5.98 -7.02 -7.30
C PHE A 61 6.16 -5.72 -8.08
N VAL A 62 5.11 -4.90 -8.19
CA VAL A 62 5.20 -3.58 -8.84
C VAL A 62 6.19 -2.69 -8.10
N HIS A 63 6.09 -2.55 -6.78
CA HIS A 63 7.02 -1.73 -6.01
C HIS A 63 8.44 -2.27 -6.03
N ARG A 64 8.61 -3.60 -6.02
CA ARG A 64 9.91 -4.23 -6.14
C ARG A 64 10.59 -3.92 -7.47
N TRP A 65 9.86 -3.98 -8.59
CA TRP A 65 10.45 -3.81 -9.92
C TRP A 65 10.52 -2.33 -10.35
N PHE A 66 9.50 -1.54 -10.01
CA PHE A 66 9.34 -0.17 -10.46
C PHE A 66 9.84 0.88 -9.43
N THR A 67 9.67 0.61 -8.14
CA THR A 67 9.93 1.60 -7.07
C THR A 67 11.28 1.40 -6.37
N PHE A 68 11.64 0.22 -5.88
CA PHE A 68 12.75 0.07 -4.91
C PHE A 68 13.84 -0.95 -5.29
N ASP A 69 13.77 -1.56 -6.47
CA ASP A 69 14.73 -2.55 -6.96
C ASP A 69 14.68 -3.94 -6.26
N GLY A 70 15.00 -4.98 -7.03
CA GLY A 70 14.75 -6.40 -6.69
C GLY A 70 15.88 -7.11 -5.93
N ARG A 71 16.73 -6.39 -5.19
CA ARG A 71 18.01 -6.91 -4.67
C ARG A 71 17.89 -7.94 -3.53
N ARG A 72 16.77 -7.95 -2.77
CA ARG A 72 16.56 -8.81 -1.59
C ARG A 72 15.62 -9.98 -1.85
N ASP A 73 15.72 -11.10 -1.15
CA ASP A 73 14.83 -12.26 -1.37
C ASP A 73 13.32 -11.93 -1.35
N ILE A 74 12.58 -12.48 -2.32
CA ILE A 74 11.14 -12.23 -2.51
C ILE A 74 10.34 -12.65 -1.27
N LYS A 75 10.62 -13.82 -0.70
CA LYS A 75 9.89 -14.33 0.47
C LYS A 75 10.04 -13.43 1.70
N GLN A 76 11.25 -12.91 1.94
CA GLN A 76 11.52 -12.04 3.08
C GLN A 76 10.89 -10.65 2.89
N THR A 77 11.01 -10.09 1.68
CA THR A 77 10.44 -8.78 1.36
C THR A 77 8.91 -8.80 1.36
N LEU A 78 8.28 -9.88 0.88
CA LEU A 78 6.83 -10.05 0.93
C LEU A 78 6.32 -10.14 2.38
N LEU A 79 6.96 -10.96 3.22
CA LEU A 79 6.57 -11.10 4.62
C LEU A 79 6.68 -9.76 5.37
N ARG A 80 7.78 -9.03 5.18
CA ARG A 80 7.97 -7.69 5.77
C ARG A 80 6.95 -6.68 5.25
N ALA A 81 6.63 -6.72 3.95
CA ALA A 81 5.62 -5.84 3.36
C ALA A 81 4.24 -6.09 3.97
N ILE A 82 3.83 -7.35 4.09
CA ILE A 82 2.57 -7.73 4.74
C ILE A 82 2.54 -7.25 6.19
N SER A 83 3.62 -7.43 6.96
CA SER A 83 3.70 -6.93 8.33
C SER A 83 3.51 -5.41 8.41
N VAL A 84 4.17 -4.65 7.53
CA VAL A 84 4.06 -3.19 7.48
C VAL A 84 2.64 -2.76 7.09
N TYR A 85 2.02 -3.41 6.11
CA TYR A 85 0.65 -3.10 5.70
C TYR A 85 -0.38 -3.42 6.80
N SER A 86 -0.27 -4.59 7.43
CA SER A 86 -1.17 -4.99 8.53
C SER A 86 -1.01 -4.08 9.74
N PHE A 87 0.22 -3.74 10.11
CA PHE A 87 0.48 -2.79 11.21
C PHE A 87 -0.05 -1.39 10.87
N GLY A 88 0.24 -0.89 9.67
CA GLY A 88 -0.26 0.40 9.19
C GLY A 88 -1.78 0.47 9.22
N LEU A 89 -2.48 -0.61 8.84
CA LEU A 89 -3.94 -0.67 8.91
C LEU A 89 -4.47 -0.51 10.34
N VAL A 90 -3.98 -1.33 11.28
CA VAL A 90 -4.47 -1.30 12.67
C VAL A 90 -4.12 0.02 13.34
N ALA A 91 -2.87 0.45 13.21
CA ALA A 91 -2.39 1.66 13.88
C ALA A 91 -3.01 2.93 13.26
N SER A 92 -3.25 2.98 11.95
CA SER A 92 -3.96 4.10 11.31
C SER A 92 -5.42 4.18 11.70
N THR A 93 -6.08 3.04 11.94
CA THR A 93 -7.46 3.00 12.42
C THR A 93 -7.55 3.55 13.84
N LEU A 94 -6.67 3.09 14.74
CA LEU A 94 -6.63 3.58 16.13
C LEU A 94 -6.27 5.07 16.21
N SER A 95 -5.34 5.52 15.35
CA SER A 95 -4.95 6.94 15.27
C SER A 95 -6.12 7.81 14.80
N TYR A 96 -6.86 7.34 13.80
CA TYR A 96 -8.06 8.03 13.30
C TYR A 96 -9.12 8.18 14.39
N ASP A 97 -9.46 7.08 15.08
CA ASP A 97 -10.42 7.09 16.19
C ASP A 97 -9.97 8.03 17.32
N SER A 98 -8.67 8.00 17.64
CA SER A 98 -8.10 8.87 18.66
C SER A 98 -8.25 10.35 18.25
N LEU A 99 -7.93 10.70 17.01
CA LEU A 99 -8.08 12.06 16.46
C LEU A 99 -9.54 12.53 16.46
N LEU A 100 -10.50 11.63 16.19
CA LEU A 100 -11.92 11.95 16.27
C LEU A 100 -12.36 12.32 17.69
N ILE A 101 -11.79 11.68 18.71
CA ILE A 101 -12.15 11.92 20.11
C ILE A 101 -11.49 13.20 20.65
N ILE A 102 -10.23 13.45 20.28
CA ILE A 102 -9.43 14.54 20.88
C ILE A 102 -9.49 15.86 20.12
N SER A 103 -10.00 15.87 18.87
CA SER A 103 -10.02 17.06 18.03
C SER A 103 -11.43 17.44 17.59
N GLU A 104 -11.73 18.73 17.57
CA GLU A 104 -12.98 19.28 17.03
C GLU A 104 -12.90 19.52 15.51
N LEU A 105 -11.90 18.93 14.84
CA LEU A 105 -11.67 19.14 13.42
C LEU A 105 -12.77 18.47 12.59
N PRO A 106 -13.09 19.01 11.40
CA PRO A 106 -13.99 18.33 10.48
C PRO A 106 -13.47 16.93 10.15
N ILE A 107 -14.35 15.94 10.17
CA ILE A 107 -14.03 14.52 9.91
C ILE A 107 -13.22 14.29 8.62
N ARG A 108 -13.48 15.10 7.58
CA ARG A 108 -12.76 15.04 6.30
C ARG A 108 -11.29 15.47 6.43
N LEU A 109 -11.02 16.45 7.29
CA LEU A 109 -9.66 16.93 7.55
C LEU A 109 -8.88 15.93 8.39
N ILE A 110 -9.53 15.34 9.40
CA ILE A 110 -8.94 14.25 10.21
C ILE A 110 -8.55 13.06 9.33
N PHE A 111 -9.46 12.66 8.44
CA PHE A 111 -9.19 11.61 7.46
C PHE A 111 -7.96 11.94 6.60
N LEU A 112 -7.89 13.16 6.06
CA LEU A 112 -6.79 13.57 5.19
C LEU A 112 -5.45 13.60 5.93
N ILE A 113 -5.42 14.15 7.16
CA ILE A 113 -4.21 14.17 7.99
C ILE A 113 -3.74 12.74 8.30
N ASN A 114 -4.66 11.86 8.72
CA ASN A 114 -4.33 10.47 9.03
C ASN A 114 -3.77 9.75 7.79
N MET A 115 -4.43 9.89 6.64
CA MET A 115 -3.98 9.32 5.38
C MET A 115 -2.60 9.82 4.95
N CYS A 116 -2.31 11.12 5.10
CA CYS A 116 -1.01 11.69 4.76
C CYS A 116 0.10 11.15 5.67
N ILE A 117 -0.11 11.14 6.99
CA ILE A 117 0.87 10.65 7.97
C ILE A 117 1.17 9.18 7.71
N TRP A 118 0.13 8.36 7.61
CA TRP A 118 0.29 6.92 7.41
C TRP A 118 0.80 6.57 6.02
N GLY A 119 0.44 7.34 4.98
CA GLY A 119 1.02 7.19 3.65
C GLY A 119 2.53 7.42 3.62
N ILE A 120 3.01 8.46 4.30
CA ILE A 120 4.46 8.73 4.44
C ILE A 120 5.13 7.62 5.25
N PHE A 121 4.52 7.18 6.35
CA PHE A 121 5.03 6.07 7.16
C PHE A 121 5.16 4.78 6.34
N THR A 122 4.12 4.41 5.59
CA THR A 122 4.15 3.20 4.75
C THR A 122 5.21 3.32 3.67
N TRP A 123 5.37 4.48 3.02
CA TRP A 123 6.44 4.69 2.06
C TRP A 123 7.83 4.53 2.71
N ALA A 124 8.06 5.15 3.87
CA ALA A 124 9.33 5.08 4.59
C ALA A 124 9.65 3.65 5.05
N ALA A 125 8.67 2.94 5.61
CA ALA A 125 8.80 1.55 6.04
C ALA A 125 9.07 0.62 4.83
N MET A 126 8.40 0.84 3.70
CA MET A 126 8.69 0.10 2.47
C MET A 126 10.11 0.38 1.99
N ARG A 127 10.51 1.66 1.93
CA ARG A 127 11.85 2.07 1.47
C ARG A 127 12.95 1.46 2.32
N TRP A 128 12.92 1.67 3.63
CA TRP A 128 14.05 1.29 4.50
C TRP A 128 13.94 -0.10 5.12
N PHE A 129 12.76 -0.49 5.59
CA PHE A 129 12.60 -1.75 6.32
C PHE A 129 12.37 -2.96 5.40
N VAL A 130 11.52 -2.78 4.38
CA VAL A 130 11.21 -3.86 3.44
C VAL A 130 12.34 -4.00 2.42
N PHE A 131 12.57 -2.95 1.62
CA PHE A 131 13.53 -3.02 0.52
C PHE A 131 14.95 -2.62 0.91
N GLY A 132 15.13 -1.78 1.94
CA GLY A 132 16.44 -1.32 2.38
C GLY A 132 17.14 -0.42 1.36
N TYR A 133 16.35 0.38 0.65
CA TYR A 133 16.82 1.28 -0.37
C TYR A 133 17.47 2.53 0.27
N THR A 134 18.79 2.59 0.25
CA THR A 134 19.60 3.73 0.70
C THR A 134 20.44 4.27 -0.46
N ASP A 135 20.55 5.60 -0.55
CA ASP A 135 21.18 6.30 -1.68
C ASP A 135 22.70 6.06 -1.78
N GLU A 136 23.30 5.34 -0.82
CA GLU A 136 24.71 4.94 -0.79
C GLU A 136 25.07 3.80 -1.77
N GLU A 137 24.06 3.16 -2.40
CA GLU A 137 24.25 2.02 -3.31
C GLU A 137 23.60 2.22 -4.70
N GLU A 138 23.58 3.45 -5.22
CA GLU A 138 23.36 3.74 -6.65
C GLU A 138 24.68 3.77 -7.43
#